data_AF-A0A673JLX4-F1
#
_entry.id   AF-A0A673JLX4-F1
#
_cell.length_a   1.000
_cell.length_b   1.000
_cell.length_c   1.000
_cell.angle_alpha   90.00
_cell.angle_beta   90.00
_cell.angle_gamma   90.00
#
_symmetry.space_group_name_H-M   'P 1'
#
loop_
_entity.id
_entity.type
_entity.pdbx_description
1 polymer ?
#
loop_
_entity_poly.entity_id
_entity_poly.type
_entity_poly.pdbx_seq_one_letter_code
_entity_poly.pdbx_strand_id
1 'polypeptide(L)'
;MCLWDGLILYIVLLLFFFCSTFFCVVFYMLLRLRILTAKAMSKPTQNSVYKVSANKKRPSASGLEFIGPLVSSVEETPYPISTVIKGEIPSWITGSFLRNGPGRFEFGESKFNHWFDGMALMHRFHIKDGQVTYSSCFLRSDSYVQNAEKNRIVVSEFGTLATPDPCKNIFAWFFSRFQIPKATDNAGVSFVKYKGDFYVSTETNFMRKIDSVSLETKEKVDWSEYIAINAATAHPHYDRDGATYNLGNSYGRNGFFYHILRVPPGDGKNDVADLSGAEILCSIPASDPRKPSYYHSFVMSENYIVFIEQPIKLDPLKFMLYRVAGKSFHKVMSWNPELETIFHVADRHTGQLIKTKYYSSAMFTLHQINAYEDNGYLIMDMCCGDDGTVIGDFTMENLQASGEELDKFFNSLCTNLPRRYVLPLDVKEDEPNDHNLINLPYTTATAVKTVTGVFLSHEDLYNDDLLQYGGLEFPQINYTYYNARPYRYFYACGFGHVFGDSLLKMDLEGKKLKVWRHAGLFPSEPVFVPAPDAKDEDDGVVMSVVITPREKKSSFLLVLDAKTFTELGRAEVPVDIPYGTHGLFNEMS
;
A
#
# COMPACT_ATOMS: atom_id res chain seq x y z
N MET A 1 -53.65 44.90 -0.78
CA MET A 1 -53.14 43.67 -0.14
C MET A 1 -51.86 44.04 0.61
N CYS A 2 -51.99 44.71 1.75
CA CYS A 2 -50.89 45.35 2.50
C CYS A 2 -50.81 44.83 3.94
N LEU A 3 -50.78 43.51 4.12
CA LEU A 3 -50.65 42.88 5.45
C LEU A 3 -49.60 41.74 5.47
N TRP A 4 -48.88 41.50 4.36
CA TRP A 4 -47.89 40.41 4.25
C TRP A 4 -46.42 40.87 4.21
N ASP A 5 -46.13 42.12 3.85
CA ASP A 5 -44.75 42.62 3.76
C ASP A 5 -44.14 43.00 5.13
N GLY A 6 -44.97 43.27 6.14
CA GLY A 6 -44.50 43.59 7.50
C GLY A 6 -44.02 42.37 8.30
N LEU A 7 -44.59 41.18 8.04
CA LEU A 7 -44.26 39.95 8.78
C LEU A 7 -42.91 39.35 8.34
N ILE A 8 -42.58 39.47 7.05
CA ILE A 8 -41.31 38.99 6.50
C ILE A 8 -40.13 39.84 6.99
N LEU A 9 -40.30 41.16 7.06
CA LEU A 9 -39.26 42.06 7.59
C LEU A 9 -39.02 41.82 9.09
N TYR A 10 -40.07 41.51 9.85
CA TYR A 10 -39.98 41.20 11.28
C TYR A 10 -39.28 39.86 11.55
N ILE A 11 -39.56 38.82 10.74
CA ILE A 11 -38.91 37.50 10.85
C ILE A 11 -37.43 37.56 10.45
N VAL A 12 -37.07 38.34 9.44
CA VAL A 12 -35.66 38.53 9.03
C VAL A 12 -34.85 39.29 10.09
N LEU A 13 -35.44 40.31 10.72
CA LEU A 13 -34.82 41.04 11.83
C LEU A 13 -34.67 40.17 13.09
N LEU A 14 -35.66 39.32 13.41
CA LEU A 14 -35.57 38.36 14.51
C LEU A 14 -34.52 37.27 14.27
N LEU A 15 -34.39 36.76 13.04
CA LEU A 15 -33.34 35.79 12.67
C LEU A 15 -31.94 36.41 12.75
N PHE A 16 -31.77 37.68 12.36
CA PHE A 16 -30.50 38.40 12.52
C PHE A 16 -30.13 38.64 14.00
N PHE A 17 -31.12 38.95 14.84
CA PHE A 17 -30.91 39.13 16.28
C PHE A 17 -30.58 37.80 16.99
N PHE A 18 -31.25 36.70 16.63
CA PHE A 18 -30.93 35.38 17.18
C PHE A 18 -29.56 34.87 16.71
N CYS A 19 -29.14 35.16 15.47
CA CYS A 19 -27.84 34.76 14.96
C CYS A 19 -26.69 35.54 15.62
N SER A 20 -26.82 36.86 15.84
CA SER A 20 -25.76 37.65 16.49
C SER A 20 -25.60 37.33 17.98
N THR A 21 -26.71 37.04 18.68
CA THR A 21 -26.67 36.69 20.11
C THR A 21 -26.14 35.27 20.33
N PHE A 22 -26.42 34.32 19.43
CA PHE A 22 -25.89 32.95 19.49
C PHE A 22 -24.37 32.90 19.24
N PHE A 23 -23.85 33.70 18.30
CA PHE A 23 -22.41 33.80 18.07
C PHE A 23 -21.66 34.43 19.26
N CYS A 24 -22.23 35.44 19.92
CA CYS A 24 -21.62 36.03 21.13
C CYS A 24 -21.58 35.04 22.31
N VAL A 25 -22.62 34.23 22.52
CA VAL A 25 -22.65 33.23 23.61
C VAL A 25 -21.69 32.06 23.34
N VAL A 26 -21.59 31.60 22.09
CA VAL A 26 -20.63 30.54 21.71
C VAL A 26 -19.19 31.04 21.80
N PHE A 27 -18.92 32.29 21.41
CA PHE A 27 -17.58 32.89 21.53
C PHE A 27 -17.17 33.08 23.00
N TYR A 28 -18.10 33.47 23.87
CA TYR A 28 -17.85 33.61 25.31
C TYR A 28 -17.68 32.25 26.02
N MET A 29 -18.39 31.20 25.60
CA MET A 29 -18.16 29.82 26.09
C MET A 29 -16.81 29.26 25.62
N LEU A 30 -16.40 29.51 24.37
CA LEU A 30 -15.10 29.08 23.85
C LEU A 30 -13.92 29.82 24.53
N LEU A 31 -14.10 31.09 24.89
CA LEU A 31 -13.10 31.85 25.65
C LEU A 31 -13.01 31.36 27.11
N ARG A 32 -14.13 31.01 27.75
CA ARG A 32 -14.11 30.42 29.11
C ARG A 32 -13.56 28.99 29.13
N LEU A 33 -13.80 28.16 28.11
CA LEU A 33 -13.18 26.84 28.01
C LEU A 33 -11.66 26.93 27.85
N ARG A 34 -11.15 27.90 27.07
CA ARG A 34 -9.70 28.14 26.94
C ARG A 34 -9.03 28.63 28.22
N ILE A 35 -9.75 29.34 29.09
CA ILE A 35 -9.22 29.85 30.36
C ILE A 35 -9.30 28.79 31.48
N LEU A 36 -10.20 27.81 31.39
CA LEU A 36 -10.33 26.72 32.36
C LEU A 36 -9.45 25.49 32.06
N THR A 37 -8.87 25.35 30.85
CA THR A 37 -7.89 24.30 30.52
C THR A 37 -6.42 24.71 30.72
N ALA A 38 -6.15 25.88 31.29
CA ALA A 38 -4.79 26.42 31.47
C ALA A 38 -4.21 26.29 32.89
N LYS A 39 -4.85 25.52 33.79
CA LYS A 39 -4.31 25.24 35.12
C LYS A 39 -4.49 23.77 35.49
N ALA A 40 -3.38 23.17 35.94
CA ALA A 40 -3.21 21.84 36.51
C ALA A 40 -3.03 20.67 35.52
N MET A 41 -1.80 20.50 35.02
CA MET A 41 -1.15 19.18 34.99
C MET A 41 0.36 19.39 35.25
N SER A 42 0.75 19.28 36.51
CA SER A 42 2.15 19.08 36.90
C SER A 42 2.61 17.71 36.40
N LYS A 43 3.54 17.70 35.44
CA LYS A 43 4.19 16.50 34.92
C LYS A 43 4.94 15.78 36.05
N PRO A 44 4.80 14.44 36.21
CA PRO A 44 5.87 13.66 36.77
C PRO A 44 6.99 13.58 35.72
N THR A 45 8.19 14.01 36.12
CA THR A 45 9.43 13.78 35.39
C THR A 45 9.70 12.27 35.31
N GLN A 46 9.52 11.68 34.13
CA GLN A 46 10.12 10.39 33.79
C GLN A 46 11.32 10.64 32.86
N ASN A 47 12.51 10.46 33.43
CA ASN A 47 13.76 10.31 32.72
C ASN A 47 13.81 8.89 32.13
N SER A 48 13.94 8.80 30.81
CA SER A 48 14.71 7.82 30.02
C SER A 48 14.09 7.70 28.62
N VAL A 49 14.17 8.80 27.85
CA VAL A 49 14.03 8.67 26.40
C VAL A 49 15.30 7.97 25.94
N TYR A 50 15.22 6.67 25.67
CA TYR A 50 16.19 5.97 24.83
C TYR A 50 16.16 6.68 23.47
N LYS A 51 17.03 7.66 23.29
CA LYS A 51 17.26 8.31 22.00
C LYS A 51 17.96 7.28 21.11
N VAL A 52 17.17 6.55 20.33
CA VAL A 52 17.68 5.78 19.19
C VAL A 52 18.36 6.76 18.23
N SER A 53 19.51 6.37 17.69
CA SER A 53 20.41 7.25 16.94
C SER A 53 19.80 7.79 15.63
N ALA A 54 20.35 8.91 15.19
CA ALA A 54 19.92 9.79 14.10
C ALA A 54 19.48 9.11 12.79
N ASN A 55 18.34 9.60 12.26
CA ASN A 55 17.77 9.38 10.93
C ASN A 55 18.84 9.38 9.81
N LYS A 56 19.30 8.20 9.39
CA LYS A 56 20.08 8.06 8.16
C LYS A 56 19.15 8.34 6.98
N LYS A 57 19.32 9.51 6.35
CA LYS A 57 18.55 9.91 5.16
C LYS A 57 19.41 9.71 3.91
N ARG A 58 18.77 9.39 2.78
CA ARG A 58 19.44 9.42 1.48
C ARG A 58 20.01 10.82 1.18
N PRO A 59 21.07 10.93 0.36
CA PRO A 59 21.54 12.22 -0.13
C PRO A 59 20.45 12.96 -0.91
N SER A 60 20.45 14.29 -0.81
CA SER A 60 19.58 15.11 -1.67
C SER A 60 19.97 14.95 -3.14
N ALA A 61 18.99 14.91 -4.03
CA ALA A 61 19.22 14.91 -5.47
C ALA A 61 18.93 16.28 -6.10
N SER A 62 19.57 16.55 -7.23
CA SER A 62 19.29 17.69 -8.09
C SER A 62 19.40 17.29 -9.56
N GLY A 63 18.66 17.98 -10.42
CA GLY A 63 18.65 17.69 -11.86
C GLY A 63 17.98 16.36 -12.19
N LEU A 64 16.94 15.97 -11.45
CA LEU A 64 16.22 14.74 -11.69
C LEU A 64 15.57 14.73 -13.09
N GLU A 65 15.61 13.58 -13.74
CA GLU A 65 14.94 13.33 -15.02
C GLU A 65 13.43 13.56 -14.88
N PHE A 66 12.82 14.24 -15.85
CA PHE A 66 11.38 14.47 -15.85
C PHE A 66 10.61 13.17 -16.07
N ILE A 67 9.68 12.86 -15.16
CA ILE A 67 8.93 11.59 -15.14
C ILE A 67 7.46 11.70 -15.59
N GLY A 68 7.00 12.87 -16.03
CA GLY A 68 5.62 13.04 -16.50
C GLY A 68 5.15 12.00 -17.53
N PRO A 69 5.98 11.57 -18.51
CA PRO A 69 5.59 10.51 -19.44
C PRO A 69 5.28 9.16 -18.78
N LEU A 70 5.88 8.85 -17.62
CA LEU A 70 5.63 7.60 -16.88
C LEU A 70 4.21 7.53 -16.30
N VAL A 71 3.57 8.69 -16.11
CA VAL A 71 2.23 8.84 -15.52
C VAL A 71 1.28 9.49 -16.51
N SER A 72 1.37 9.07 -17.78
CA SER A 72 0.52 9.54 -18.86
C SER A 72 -0.42 8.45 -19.35
N SER A 73 -1.58 8.85 -19.88
CA SER A 73 -2.58 7.91 -20.39
C SER A 73 -2.04 7.16 -21.61
N VAL A 74 -2.28 5.85 -21.63
CA VAL A 74 -1.93 4.98 -22.75
C VAL A 74 -3.17 4.29 -23.32
N GLU A 75 -3.00 3.68 -24.49
CA GLU A 75 -4.00 2.80 -25.08
C GLU A 75 -3.76 1.35 -24.65
N GLU A 76 -4.84 0.59 -24.48
CA GLU A 76 -4.75 -0.84 -24.21
C GLU A 76 -4.36 -1.64 -25.47
N THR A 77 -3.78 -2.81 -25.29
CA THR A 77 -3.39 -3.74 -26.37
C THR A 77 -4.04 -5.09 -26.12
N PRO A 78 -5.35 -5.24 -26.40
CA PRO A 78 -6.13 -6.40 -25.96
C PRO A 78 -5.77 -7.69 -26.71
N TYR A 79 -5.19 -7.57 -27.91
CA TYR A 79 -4.71 -8.71 -28.68
C TYR A 79 -3.20 -8.88 -28.47
N PRO A 80 -2.72 -10.09 -28.15
CA PRO A 80 -1.29 -10.33 -27.96
C PRO A 80 -0.45 -9.91 -29.17
N ILE A 81 0.60 -9.14 -28.92
CA ILE A 81 1.60 -8.73 -29.90
C ILE A 81 2.95 -9.39 -29.60
N SER A 82 3.72 -9.67 -30.65
CA SER A 82 5.09 -10.15 -30.51
C SER A 82 6.01 -9.05 -29.97
N THR A 83 7.01 -9.46 -29.20
CA THR A 83 8.09 -8.60 -28.71
C THR A 83 9.38 -8.84 -29.49
N VAL A 84 10.35 -7.94 -29.36
CA VAL A 84 11.70 -8.15 -29.90
C VAL A 84 12.62 -8.63 -28.79
N ILE A 85 13.09 -9.88 -28.88
CA ILE A 85 13.98 -10.47 -27.89
C ILE A 85 15.43 -10.03 -28.15
N LYS A 86 16.12 -9.60 -27.08
CA LYS A 86 17.57 -9.38 -27.05
C LYS A 86 18.17 -10.20 -25.92
N GLY A 87 19.31 -10.85 -26.15
CA GLY A 87 19.87 -11.83 -25.21
C GLY A 87 19.09 -13.16 -25.24
N GLU A 88 19.06 -13.86 -24.12
CA GLU A 88 18.43 -15.17 -23.99
C GLU A 88 17.44 -15.18 -22.82
N ILE A 89 16.17 -15.44 -23.13
CA ILE A 89 15.14 -15.71 -22.11
C ILE A 89 15.16 -17.22 -21.85
N PRO A 90 15.42 -17.68 -20.61
CA PRO A 90 15.53 -19.11 -20.32
C PRO A 90 14.28 -19.88 -20.74
N SER A 91 14.47 -20.97 -21.51
CA SER A 91 13.37 -21.74 -22.10
C SER A 91 12.49 -22.45 -21.07
N TRP A 92 12.98 -22.65 -19.86
CA TRP A 92 12.22 -23.27 -18.77
C TRP A 92 11.15 -22.32 -18.20
N ILE A 93 11.24 -21.01 -18.45
CA ILE A 93 10.22 -20.05 -18.02
C ILE A 93 8.98 -20.23 -18.89
N THR A 94 7.95 -20.86 -18.34
CA THR A 94 6.65 -21.05 -19.00
C THR A 94 5.53 -20.50 -18.11
N GLY A 95 4.92 -19.40 -18.53
CA GLY A 95 3.93 -18.73 -17.69
C GLY A 95 3.52 -17.36 -18.21
N SER A 96 2.92 -16.57 -17.32
CA SER A 96 2.51 -15.20 -17.58
C SER A 96 3.00 -14.30 -16.46
N PHE A 97 3.84 -13.33 -16.78
CA PHE A 97 4.16 -12.24 -15.86
C PHE A 97 3.06 -11.18 -15.97
N LEU A 98 2.32 -10.99 -14.87
CA LEU A 98 1.15 -10.12 -14.79
C LEU A 98 1.49 -8.88 -13.98
N ARG A 99 1.07 -7.70 -14.44
CA ARG A 99 1.22 -6.44 -13.71
C ARG A 99 -0.03 -5.60 -13.75
N ASN A 100 -0.28 -4.89 -12.65
CA ASN A 100 -1.40 -3.96 -12.55
C ASN A 100 -0.87 -2.56 -12.20
N GLY A 101 -1.70 -1.55 -12.45
CA GLY A 101 -1.38 -0.16 -12.18
C GLY A 101 -2.32 0.80 -12.91
N PRO A 102 -2.19 2.11 -12.67
CA PRO A 102 -2.96 3.12 -13.38
C PRO A 102 -2.48 3.30 -14.82
N GLY A 103 -3.39 3.33 -15.79
CA GLY A 103 -3.05 3.55 -17.20
C GLY A 103 -3.88 4.60 -17.95
N ARG A 104 -4.91 5.16 -17.32
CA ARG A 104 -5.67 6.31 -17.84
C ARG A 104 -5.91 7.32 -16.73
N PHE A 105 -5.49 8.56 -16.97
CA PHE A 105 -5.45 9.66 -15.99
C PHE A 105 -6.49 10.76 -16.27
N GLU A 106 -7.31 10.62 -17.32
CA GLU A 106 -8.33 11.60 -17.69
C GLU A 106 -9.52 10.97 -18.44
N PHE A 107 -10.66 11.65 -18.37
CA PHE A 107 -11.84 11.41 -19.21
C PHE A 107 -12.40 12.76 -19.66
N GLY A 108 -12.43 12.99 -20.97
CA GLY A 108 -12.77 14.30 -21.54
C GLY A 108 -11.85 15.39 -21.01
N GLU A 109 -12.43 16.46 -20.45
CA GLU A 109 -11.67 17.55 -19.82
C GLU A 109 -11.35 17.29 -18.33
N SER A 110 -11.93 16.24 -17.73
CA SER A 110 -11.74 15.92 -16.32
C SER A 110 -10.47 15.10 -16.13
N LYS A 111 -9.58 15.53 -15.22
CA LYS A 111 -8.32 14.85 -14.89
C LYS A 111 -8.32 14.34 -13.46
N PHE A 112 -7.67 13.20 -13.25
CA PHE A 112 -7.37 12.72 -11.90
C PHE A 112 -6.25 13.56 -11.26
N ASN A 113 -6.32 13.75 -9.94
CA ASN A 113 -5.39 14.55 -9.17
C ASN A 113 -4.31 13.73 -8.46
N HIS A 114 -4.45 12.40 -8.38
CA HIS A 114 -3.52 11.52 -7.68
C HIS A 114 -3.21 10.28 -8.52
N TRP A 115 -1.98 9.76 -8.39
CA TRP A 115 -1.53 8.62 -9.19
C TRP A 115 -2.40 7.37 -9.02
N PHE A 116 -2.77 7.05 -7.78
CA PHE A 116 -3.68 5.93 -7.45
C PHE A 116 -5.11 6.06 -8.00
N ASP A 117 -5.51 7.22 -8.53
CA ASP A 117 -6.85 7.39 -9.10
C ASP A 117 -6.94 6.96 -10.56
N GLY A 118 -5.79 6.79 -11.23
CA GLY A 118 -5.76 6.36 -12.62
C GLY A 118 -6.44 5.00 -12.78
N MET A 119 -7.15 4.82 -13.89
CA MET A 119 -7.93 3.60 -14.11
C MET A 119 -7.00 2.40 -14.34
N ALA A 120 -7.33 1.29 -13.67
CA ALA A 120 -6.56 0.06 -13.68
C ALA A 120 -6.34 -0.49 -15.10
N LEU A 121 -5.07 -0.66 -15.46
CA LEU A 121 -4.61 -1.28 -16.69
C LEU A 121 -3.83 -2.55 -16.31
N MET A 122 -4.37 -3.69 -16.73
CA MET A 122 -3.75 -4.99 -16.52
C MET A 122 -2.80 -5.26 -17.70
N HIS A 123 -1.61 -5.75 -17.40
CA HIS A 123 -0.58 -6.11 -18.37
C HIS A 123 -0.23 -7.59 -18.24
N ARG A 124 0.01 -8.25 -19.37
CA ARG A 124 0.46 -9.63 -19.44
C ARG A 124 1.63 -9.77 -20.39
N PHE A 125 2.70 -10.37 -19.89
CA PHE A 125 3.81 -10.88 -20.69
C PHE A 125 3.76 -12.40 -20.63
N HIS A 126 3.25 -13.02 -21.68
CA HIS A 126 3.23 -14.46 -21.78
C HIS A 126 4.57 -14.96 -22.32
N ILE A 127 5.20 -15.87 -21.57
CA ILE A 127 6.52 -16.41 -21.85
C ILE A 127 6.38 -17.91 -22.11
N LYS A 128 6.96 -18.37 -23.21
CA LYS A 128 7.02 -19.80 -23.57
C LYS A 128 8.17 -20.04 -24.55
N ASP A 129 8.98 -21.06 -24.30
CA ASP A 129 10.08 -21.49 -25.18
C ASP A 129 11.04 -20.32 -25.56
N GLY A 130 11.31 -19.43 -24.60
CA GLY A 130 12.16 -18.25 -24.79
C GLY A 130 11.53 -17.11 -25.61
N GLN A 131 10.27 -17.25 -26.02
CA GLN A 131 9.50 -16.21 -26.72
C GLN A 131 8.60 -15.47 -25.74
N VAL A 132 8.35 -14.18 -26.02
CA VAL A 132 7.47 -13.33 -25.19
C VAL A 132 6.46 -12.62 -26.06
N THR A 133 5.18 -12.69 -25.68
CA THR A 133 4.10 -11.85 -26.24
C THR A 133 3.53 -10.94 -25.17
N TYR A 134 3.12 -9.73 -25.57
CA TYR A 134 2.55 -8.72 -24.68
C TYR A 134 1.08 -8.45 -25.01
N SER A 135 0.25 -8.28 -23.97
CA SER A 135 -1.11 -7.73 -24.08
C SER A 135 -1.44 -6.88 -22.86
N SER A 136 -2.39 -5.96 -23.00
CA SER A 136 -2.95 -5.19 -21.89
C SER A 136 -4.43 -4.87 -22.09
N CYS A 137 -5.18 -4.83 -20.99
CA CYS A 137 -6.61 -4.52 -20.98
C CYS A 137 -6.94 -3.61 -19.79
N PHE A 138 -7.69 -2.53 -20.00
CA PHE A 138 -8.28 -1.79 -18.89
C PHE A 138 -9.29 -2.67 -18.16
N LEU A 139 -9.26 -2.63 -16.85
CA LEU A 139 -10.29 -3.25 -16.03
C LEU A 139 -11.64 -2.60 -16.34
N ARG A 140 -12.61 -3.41 -16.77
CA ARG A 140 -13.98 -2.95 -17.00
C ARG A 140 -14.75 -2.87 -15.67
N SER A 141 -14.23 -2.08 -14.74
CA SER A 141 -14.87 -1.76 -13.46
C SER A 141 -16.09 -0.86 -13.66
N ASP A 142 -16.96 -0.79 -12.65
CA ASP A 142 -18.10 0.12 -12.68
C ASP A 142 -17.62 1.58 -12.76
N SER A 143 -16.51 1.90 -12.08
CA SER A 143 -15.84 3.20 -12.18
C SER A 143 -15.38 3.50 -13.61
N TYR A 144 -14.67 2.58 -14.27
CA TYR A 144 -14.17 2.77 -15.63
C TYR A 144 -15.32 2.95 -16.63
N VAL A 145 -16.32 2.06 -16.60
CA VAL A 145 -17.46 2.08 -17.52
C VAL A 145 -18.24 3.39 -17.38
N GLN A 146 -18.57 3.80 -16.15
CA GLN A 146 -19.33 5.04 -15.93
C GLN A 146 -18.56 6.30 -16.33
N ASN A 147 -17.25 6.34 -16.08
CA ASN A 147 -16.41 7.47 -16.47
C ASN A 147 -16.26 7.55 -18.00
N ALA A 148 -16.09 6.40 -18.67
CA ALA A 148 -16.00 6.29 -20.12
C ALA A 148 -17.30 6.69 -20.81
N GLU A 149 -18.45 6.15 -20.38
CA GLU A 149 -19.77 6.44 -20.96
C GLU A 149 -20.13 7.93 -20.88
N LYS A 150 -19.78 8.59 -19.77
CA LYS A 150 -20.08 10.00 -19.54
C LYS A 150 -18.97 10.94 -20.00
N ASN A 151 -17.85 10.39 -20.47
CA ASN A 151 -16.64 11.11 -20.87
C ASN A 151 -16.20 12.19 -19.84
N ARG A 152 -16.30 11.85 -18.55
CA ARG A 152 -15.90 12.69 -17.40
C ARG A 152 -15.82 11.83 -16.13
N ILE A 153 -15.08 12.30 -15.14
CA ILE A 153 -14.95 11.60 -13.85
C ILE A 153 -16.24 11.77 -13.04
N VAL A 154 -16.99 10.68 -12.84
CA VAL A 154 -18.27 10.64 -12.12
C VAL A 154 -18.27 9.75 -10.89
N VAL A 155 -17.22 8.94 -10.70
CA VAL A 155 -16.96 8.20 -9.48
C VAL A 155 -15.79 8.87 -8.76
N SER A 156 -15.93 9.07 -7.44
CA SER A 156 -14.85 9.61 -6.62
C SER A 156 -13.83 8.52 -6.33
N GLU A 157 -12.56 8.86 -6.44
CA GLU A 157 -11.42 8.00 -6.16
C GLU A 157 -10.65 8.53 -4.92
N PHE A 158 -9.47 7.99 -4.64
CA PHE A 158 -8.65 8.32 -3.46
C PHE A 158 -8.23 9.81 -3.41
N GLY A 159 -7.79 10.37 -4.52
CA GLY A 159 -7.31 11.73 -4.65
C GLY A 159 -8.24 12.66 -5.42
N THR A 160 -9.37 12.17 -5.94
CA THR A 160 -10.21 12.92 -6.87
C THR A 160 -11.67 12.78 -6.55
N LEU A 161 -12.36 13.90 -6.32
CA LEU A 161 -13.81 13.91 -6.18
C LEU A 161 -14.47 13.89 -7.56
N ALA A 162 -15.56 13.14 -7.67
CA ALA A 162 -16.40 13.13 -8.86
C ALA A 162 -16.81 14.55 -9.28
N THR A 163 -16.77 14.81 -10.58
CA THR A 163 -17.22 16.08 -11.14
C THR A 163 -18.73 16.22 -10.94
N PRO A 164 -19.19 17.36 -10.39
CA PRO A 164 -20.61 17.70 -10.31
C PRO A 164 -21.38 17.37 -11.57
N ASP A 165 -22.53 16.72 -11.43
CA ASP A 165 -23.42 16.48 -12.55
C ASP A 165 -24.02 17.82 -13.04
N PRO A 166 -23.72 18.27 -14.26
CA PRO A 166 -24.21 19.55 -14.77
C PRO A 166 -25.73 19.58 -14.94
N CYS A 167 -26.38 18.41 -14.99
CA CYS A 167 -27.83 18.29 -15.09
C CYS A 167 -28.53 18.34 -13.72
N LYS A 168 -27.78 18.32 -12.60
CA LYS A 168 -28.37 18.45 -11.25
C LYS A 168 -28.52 19.93 -10.87
N ASN A 169 -29.74 20.34 -10.56
CA ASN A 169 -29.99 21.66 -9.97
C ASN A 169 -29.17 21.85 -8.68
N ILE A 170 -28.82 23.11 -8.36
CA ILE A 170 -27.95 23.50 -7.23
C ILE A 170 -28.35 22.81 -5.90
N PHE A 171 -29.65 22.63 -5.65
CA PHE A 171 -30.14 21.89 -4.48
C PHE A 171 -29.81 20.39 -4.51
N ALA A 172 -30.04 19.70 -5.63
CA ALA A 172 -29.69 18.28 -5.79
C ALA A 172 -28.18 18.05 -5.74
N TRP A 173 -27.40 19.01 -6.27
CA TRP A 173 -25.95 19.06 -6.13
C TRP A 173 -25.50 19.26 -4.68
N PHE A 174 -26.14 20.17 -3.93
CA PHE A 174 -25.88 20.37 -2.51
C PHE A 174 -26.20 19.11 -1.70
N PHE A 175 -27.36 18.50 -1.91
CA PHE A 175 -27.76 17.24 -1.25
C PHE A 175 -26.85 16.05 -1.63
N SER A 176 -26.28 16.02 -2.84
CA SER A 176 -25.34 14.97 -3.24
C SER A 176 -24.05 14.95 -2.41
N ARG A 177 -23.66 16.07 -1.79
CA ARG A 177 -22.53 16.10 -0.85
C ARG A 177 -22.78 15.32 0.45
N PHE A 178 -24.04 15.12 0.81
CA PHE A 178 -24.47 14.43 2.03
C PHE A 178 -24.78 12.94 1.82
N GLN A 179 -24.78 12.43 0.58
CA GLN A 179 -24.87 11.00 0.32
C GLN A 179 -23.53 10.31 0.62
N ILE A 180 -23.55 9.12 1.24
CA ILE A 180 -22.34 8.32 1.43
C ILE A 180 -21.89 7.84 0.03
N PRO A 181 -20.66 8.16 -0.43
CA PRO A 181 -20.16 7.70 -1.70
C PRO A 181 -20.06 6.19 -1.66
N LYS A 182 -20.46 5.53 -2.74
CA LYS A 182 -20.12 4.12 -2.93
C LYS A 182 -18.59 4.01 -3.02
N ALA A 183 -18.02 2.98 -2.41
CA ALA A 183 -16.61 2.68 -2.56
C ALA A 183 -16.30 2.41 -4.04
N THR A 184 -15.10 2.80 -4.47
CA THR A 184 -14.61 2.53 -5.83
C THR A 184 -14.33 1.04 -6.01
N ASP A 185 -14.54 0.55 -7.22
CA ASP A 185 -14.09 -0.76 -7.68
C ASP A 185 -12.96 -0.66 -8.71
N ASN A 186 -12.28 0.49 -8.76
CA ASN A 186 -11.03 0.67 -9.51
C ASN A 186 -9.89 -0.14 -8.87
N ALA A 187 -9.85 -1.42 -9.18
CA ALA A 187 -8.90 -2.39 -8.63
C ALA A 187 -7.55 -2.33 -9.36
N GLY A 188 -6.83 -1.21 -9.19
CA GLY A 188 -5.56 -0.92 -9.88
C GLY A 188 -4.28 -1.23 -9.10
N VAL A 189 -4.36 -1.90 -7.95
CA VAL A 189 -3.19 -2.09 -7.07
C VAL A 189 -2.48 -3.41 -7.35
N SER A 190 -3.17 -4.54 -7.21
CA SER A 190 -2.51 -5.86 -7.27
C SER A 190 -3.39 -6.94 -7.90
N PHE A 191 -2.75 -8.00 -8.40
CA PHE A 191 -3.39 -9.29 -8.67
C PHE A 191 -3.35 -10.12 -7.39
N VAL A 192 -4.48 -10.71 -7.01
CA VAL A 192 -4.62 -11.53 -5.81
C VAL A 192 -5.26 -12.87 -6.13
N LYS A 193 -4.96 -13.89 -5.34
CA LYS A 193 -5.51 -15.24 -5.50
C LYS A 193 -6.44 -15.62 -4.36
N TYR A 194 -7.62 -16.09 -4.68
CA TYR A 194 -8.52 -16.71 -3.70
C TYR A 194 -9.04 -18.01 -4.28
N LYS A 195 -8.91 -19.11 -3.52
CA LYS A 195 -9.34 -20.45 -3.96
C LYS A 195 -8.77 -20.90 -5.32
N GLY A 196 -7.60 -20.38 -5.71
CA GLY A 196 -6.94 -20.66 -6.99
C GLY A 196 -7.33 -19.72 -8.13
N ASP A 197 -8.42 -18.96 -7.99
CA ASP A 197 -8.86 -17.97 -8.98
C ASP A 197 -8.10 -16.65 -8.86
N PHE A 198 -7.94 -15.97 -10.01
CA PHE A 198 -7.34 -14.65 -10.07
C PHE A 198 -8.36 -13.53 -9.94
N TYR A 199 -8.00 -12.57 -9.12
CA TYR A 199 -8.73 -11.32 -8.96
C TYR A 199 -7.76 -10.15 -9.10
N VAL A 200 -8.29 -8.97 -9.38
CA VAL A 200 -7.59 -7.71 -9.13
C VAL A 200 -8.24 -6.99 -7.95
N SER A 201 -7.40 -6.33 -7.17
CA SER A 201 -7.79 -5.69 -5.92
C SER A 201 -7.23 -4.27 -5.78
N THR A 202 -7.96 -3.46 -5.03
CA THR A 202 -7.54 -2.20 -4.39
C THR A 202 -7.92 -2.30 -2.91
N GLU A 203 -7.78 -1.23 -2.13
CA GLU A 203 -8.02 -1.25 -0.69
C GLU A 203 -9.48 -0.94 -0.29
N THR A 204 -10.44 -1.50 -1.01
CA THR A 204 -11.88 -1.39 -0.70
C THR A 204 -12.48 -2.78 -0.44
N ASN A 205 -13.81 -2.85 -0.26
CA ASN A 205 -14.51 -4.13 -0.19
C ASN A 205 -14.72 -4.80 -1.56
N PHE A 206 -14.40 -4.12 -2.67
CA PHE A 206 -14.64 -4.63 -4.01
C PHE A 206 -13.38 -5.21 -4.66
N MET A 207 -13.54 -6.39 -5.26
CA MET A 207 -12.57 -7.00 -6.16
C MET A 207 -13.25 -7.35 -7.50
N ARG A 208 -12.44 -7.63 -8.52
CA ARG A 208 -12.94 -8.14 -9.81
C ARG A 208 -12.23 -9.45 -10.13
N LYS A 209 -13.00 -10.50 -10.40
CA LYS A 209 -12.43 -11.73 -10.98
C LYS A 209 -11.93 -11.42 -12.39
N ILE A 210 -10.81 -12.01 -12.77
CA ILE A 210 -10.22 -11.84 -14.09
C ILE A 210 -9.84 -13.18 -14.69
N ASP A 211 -9.86 -13.26 -16.01
CA ASP A 211 -9.21 -14.34 -16.74
C ASP A 211 -7.71 -14.01 -16.88
N SER A 212 -6.82 -14.83 -16.31
CA SER A 212 -5.39 -14.54 -16.26
C SER A 212 -4.66 -14.71 -17.60
N VAL A 213 -5.35 -15.23 -18.63
CA VAL A 213 -4.81 -15.43 -19.97
C VAL A 213 -5.26 -14.27 -20.88
N SER A 214 -6.56 -14.03 -20.98
CA SER A 214 -7.14 -13.00 -21.85
C SER A 214 -7.18 -11.61 -21.21
N LEU A 215 -7.01 -11.51 -19.89
CA LEU A 215 -7.25 -10.30 -19.08
C LEU A 215 -8.70 -9.80 -19.14
N GLU A 216 -9.64 -10.67 -19.52
CA GLU A 216 -11.07 -10.34 -19.50
C GLU A 216 -11.53 -10.06 -18.06
N THR A 217 -12.29 -8.98 -17.90
CA THR A 217 -12.93 -8.64 -16.63
C THR A 217 -14.19 -9.50 -16.45
N LYS A 218 -14.23 -10.31 -15.40
CA LYS A 218 -15.38 -11.14 -15.04
C LYS A 218 -16.20 -10.48 -13.91
N GLU A 219 -16.65 -11.27 -12.94
CA GLU A 219 -17.60 -10.85 -11.91
C GLU A 219 -17.00 -9.82 -10.93
N LYS A 220 -17.87 -8.95 -10.42
CA LYS A 220 -17.60 -8.13 -9.25
C LYS A 220 -17.79 -8.96 -8.00
N VAL A 221 -16.83 -8.90 -7.09
CA VAL A 221 -16.91 -9.54 -5.76
C VAL A 221 -16.97 -8.47 -4.70
N ASP A 222 -17.95 -8.56 -3.82
CA ASP A 222 -18.05 -7.72 -2.63
C ASP A 222 -17.77 -8.56 -1.39
N TRP A 223 -16.68 -8.24 -0.68
CA TRP A 223 -16.32 -8.91 0.57
C TRP A 223 -17.47 -8.94 1.59
N SER A 224 -18.30 -7.88 1.62
CA SER A 224 -19.39 -7.74 2.59
C SER A 224 -20.54 -8.72 2.38
N GLU A 225 -20.62 -9.37 1.21
CA GLU A 225 -21.57 -10.45 0.94
C GLU A 225 -21.17 -11.78 1.61
N TYR A 226 -19.88 -11.94 1.97
CA TYR A 226 -19.34 -13.16 2.56
C TYR A 226 -19.04 -13.01 4.05
N ILE A 227 -18.43 -11.88 4.44
CA ILE A 227 -18.04 -11.58 5.83
C ILE A 227 -18.22 -10.09 6.14
N ALA A 228 -18.52 -9.76 7.40
CA ALA A 228 -18.89 -8.41 7.82
C ALA A 228 -17.71 -7.43 7.93
N ILE A 229 -17.11 -7.07 6.78
CA ILE A 229 -15.99 -6.12 6.67
C ILE A 229 -16.32 -4.96 5.71
N ASN A 230 -15.61 -3.85 5.87
CA ASN A 230 -15.75 -2.63 5.07
C ASN A 230 -14.66 -2.46 4.00
N ALA A 231 -13.49 -3.06 4.20
CA ALA A 231 -12.39 -3.08 3.24
C ALA A 231 -11.43 -4.23 3.55
N ALA A 232 -10.64 -4.63 2.56
CA ALA A 232 -9.52 -5.56 2.69
C ALA A 232 -8.28 -5.00 1.97
N THR A 233 -7.08 -5.46 2.33
CA THR A 233 -5.84 -5.01 1.67
C THR A 233 -5.65 -5.69 0.30
N ALA A 234 -4.80 -5.10 -0.54
CA ALA A 234 -4.37 -5.70 -1.81
C ALA A 234 -3.16 -6.65 -1.66
N HIS A 235 -2.75 -6.98 -0.42
CA HIS A 235 -1.56 -7.78 -0.09
C HIS A 235 -1.90 -9.01 0.76
N PRO A 236 -2.74 -9.94 0.25
CA PRO A 236 -2.96 -11.19 0.96
C PRO A 236 -1.70 -12.05 0.98
N HIS A 237 -1.61 -12.89 2.00
CA HIS A 237 -0.64 -13.97 2.09
C HIS A 237 -1.26 -15.31 1.70
N TYR A 238 -0.42 -16.21 1.18
CA TYR A 238 -0.81 -17.56 0.79
C TYR A 238 -0.03 -18.57 1.63
N ASP A 239 -0.73 -19.51 2.26
CA ASP A 239 -0.08 -20.65 2.91
C ASP A 239 0.17 -21.80 1.93
N ARG A 240 0.87 -22.84 2.39
CA ARG A 240 1.20 -24.01 1.57
C ARG A 240 0.04 -24.97 1.37
N ASP A 241 -0.97 -24.89 2.23
CA ASP A 241 -2.19 -25.69 2.13
C ASP A 241 -3.20 -25.07 1.15
N GLY A 242 -2.92 -23.87 0.65
CA GLY A 242 -3.70 -23.14 -0.34
C GLY A 242 -4.73 -22.17 0.26
N ALA A 243 -4.69 -21.93 1.57
CA ALA A 243 -5.52 -20.92 2.21
C ALA A 243 -4.93 -19.53 2.00
N THR A 244 -5.82 -18.55 1.87
CA THR A 244 -5.43 -17.15 1.71
C THR A 244 -5.75 -16.37 2.98
N TYR A 245 -4.78 -15.64 3.50
CA TYR A 245 -4.93 -14.74 4.64
C TYR A 245 -4.92 -13.29 4.16
N ASN A 246 -5.75 -12.43 4.75
CA ASN A 246 -5.74 -11.00 4.46
C ASN A 246 -6.09 -10.20 5.72
N LEU A 247 -5.89 -8.88 5.70
CA LEU A 247 -6.45 -7.97 6.68
C LEU A 247 -7.64 -7.21 6.12
N GLY A 248 -8.65 -7.03 6.97
CA GLY A 248 -9.77 -6.15 6.72
C GLY A 248 -10.13 -5.31 7.93
N ASN A 249 -11.14 -4.47 7.80
CA ASN A 249 -11.64 -3.70 8.93
C ASN A 249 -13.16 -3.71 9.00
N SER A 250 -13.69 -3.36 10.16
CA SER A 250 -15.08 -2.94 10.27
C SER A 250 -15.26 -1.79 11.23
N TYR A 251 -16.32 -1.01 11.03
CA TYR A 251 -16.68 0.08 11.93
C TYR A 251 -18.17 0.08 12.26
N GLY A 252 -18.48 0.40 13.52
CA GLY A 252 -19.86 0.44 13.98
C GLY A 252 -20.02 1.15 15.32
N ARG A 253 -21.13 0.87 16.02
CA ARG A 253 -21.41 1.47 17.35
C ARG A 253 -20.35 1.14 18.40
N ASN A 254 -19.66 0.01 18.24
CA ASN A 254 -18.65 -0.47 19.18
C ASN A 254 -17.23 0.05 18.87
N GLY A 255 -17.09 0.96 17.90
CA GLY A 255 -15.80 1.49 17.45
C GLY A 255 -15.30 0.85 16.16
N PHE A 256 -14.01 1.04 15.90
CA PHE A 256 -13.30 0.52 14.74
C PHE A 256 -12.52 -0.74 15.13
N PHE A 257 -12.56 -1.75 14.26
CA PHE A 257 -11.87 -3.02 14.44
C PHE A 257 -11.07 -3.35 13.18
N TYR A 258 -9.89 -3.93 13.38
CA TYR A 258 -9.11 -4.61 12.35
C TYR A 258 -9.34 -6.11 12.46
N HIS A 259 -9.41 -6.81 11.34
CA HIS A 259 -9.75 -8.22 11.26
C HIS A 259 -8.68 -8.98 10.51
N ILE A 260 -8.23 -10.09 11.09
CA ILE A 260 -7.46 -11.10 10.37
C ILE A 260 -8.47 -12.01 9.68
N LEU A 261 -8.38 -12.06 8.36
CA LEU A 261 -9.28 -12.80 7.49
C LEU A 261 -8.60 -14.07 7.02
N ARG A 262 -9.37 -15.14 6.89
CA ARG A 262 -8.94 -16.38 6.26
C ARG A 262 -9.98 -16.82 5.23
N VAL A 263 -9.51 -17.18 4.05
CA VAL A 263 -10.30 -17.84 3.01
C VAL A 263 -9.72 -19.24 2.83
N PRO A 264 -10.53 -20.30 2.98
CA PRO A 264 -10.03 -21.66 2.85
C PRO A 264 -9.58 -21.95 1.40
N PRO A 265 -8.78 -23.02 1.20
CA PRO A 265 -8.41 -23.47 -0.14
C PRO A 265 -9.64 -23.78 -0.99
N GLY A 266 -9.50 -23.60 -2.31
CA GLY A 266 -10.51 -23.97 -3.28
C GLY A 266 -10.59 -25.49 -3.47
N ASP A 267 -11.76 -26.00 -3.87
CA ASP A 267 -11.93 -27.39 -4.26
C ASP A 267 -11.56 -27.66 -5.74
N GLY A 268 -11.23 -26.60 -6.48
CA GLY A 268 -10.84 -26.62 -7.89
C GLY A 268 -11.98 -26.95 -8.87
N LYS A 269 -13.25 -26.94 -8.42
CA LYS A 269 -14.38 -27.45 -9.22
C LYS A 269 -15.25 -26.37 -9.86
N ASN A 270 -15.20 -25.13 -9.37
CA ASN A 270 -16.09 -24.06 -9.84
C ASN A 270 -15.29 -22.86 -10.34
N ASP A 271 -15.54 -22.43 -11.58
CA ASP A 271 -15.00 -21.17 -12.13
C ASP A 271 -15.89 -19.96 -11.76
N VAL A 272 -16.69 -20.04 -10.70
CA VAL A 272 -17.51 -18.92 -10.23
C VAL A 272 -16.74 -18.18 -9.14
N ALA A 273 -16.74 -16.85 -9.21
CA ALA A 273 -16.15 -16.02 -8.17
C ALA A 273 -16.80 -16.32 -6.81
N ASP A 274 -16.04 -16.91 -5.88
CA ASP A 274 -16.59 -17.38 -4.60
C ASP A 274 -15.58 -17.26 -3.46
N LEU A 275 -15.99 -16.60 -2.38
CA LEU A 275 -15.25 -16.53 -1.12
C LEU A 275 -15.96 -17.31 0.00
N SER A 276 -16.89 -18.23 -0.32
CA SER A 276 -17.65 -19.01 0.67
C SER A 276 -16.72 -19.73 1.64
N GLY A 277 -17.06 -19.68 2.93
CA GLY A 277 -16.20 -20.19 3.99
C GLY A 277 -15.12 -19.19 4.44
N ALA A 278 -15.07 -17.98 3.87
CA ALA A 278 -14.31 -16.88 4.45
C ALA A 278 -14.72 -16.64 5.91
N GLU A 279 -13.75 -16.42 6.78
CA GLU A 279 -13.96 -16.22 8.21
C GLU A 279 -13.08 -15.09 8.75
N ILE A 280 -13.57 -14.47 9.84
CA ILE A 280 -12.79 -13.55 10.67
C ILE A 280 -12.14 -14.39 11.76
N LEU A 281 -10.83 -14.64 11.64
CA LEU A 281 -10.06 -15.41 12.62
C LEU A 281 -9.84 -14.62 13.91
N CYS A 282 -9.55 -13.34 13.77
CA CYS A 282 -9.22 -12.47 14.89
C CYS A 282 -9.78 -11.07 14.65
N SER A 283 -10.31 -10.45 15.71
CA SER A 283 -10.75 -9.06 15.70
C SER A 283 -9.96 -8.25 16.72
N ILE A 284 -9.31 -7.19 16.26
CA ILE A 284 -8.44 -6.32 17.05
C ILE A 284 -9.12 -4.95 17.16
N PRO A 285 -9.50 -4.49 18.36
CA PRO A 285 -10.03 -3.14 18.52
C PRO A 285 -8.95 -2.10 18.25
N ALA A 286 -9.31 -1.02 17.55
CA ALA A 286 -8.38 0.07 17.32
C ALA A 286 -7.93 0.75 18.62
N SER A 287 -6.65 1.11 18.70
CA SER A 287 -6.07 1.83 19.84
C SER A 287 -6.78 3.16 20.10
N ASP A 288 -7.18 3.86 19.04
CA ASP A 288 -8.09 5.00 19.07
C ASP A 288 -9.34 4.67 18.24
N PRO A 289 -10.49 4.36 18.88
CA PRO A 289 -11.73 4.02 18.19
C PRO A 289 -12.28 5.11 17.26
N ARG A 290 -11.82 6.36 17.38
CA ARG A 290 -12.27 7.49 16.56
C ARG A 290 -11.28 7.84 15.46
N LYS A 291 -10.03 7.40 15.59
CA LYS A 291 -8.95 7.67 14.64
C LYS A 291 -8.23 6.35 14.36
N PRO A 292 -8.80 5.49 13.50
CA PRO A 292 -8.12 4.26 13.12
C PRO A 292 -6.85 4.57 12.34
N SER A 293 -5.92 3.64 12.39
CA SER A 293 -4.67 3.67 11.63
C SER A 293 -4.90 3.18 10.20
N TYR A 294 -4.18 3.78 9.26
CA TYR A 294 -4.01 3.24 7.91
C TYR A 294 -3.03 2.07 7.94
N TYR A 295 -3.28 1.05 7.12
CA TYR A 295 -2.44 -0.13 6.95
C TYR A 295 -2.55 -0.65 5.52
N HIS A 296 -1.44 -1.18 5.00
CA HIS A 296 -1.30 -1.58 3.61
C HIS A 296 -1.02 -3.08 3.44
N SER A 297 -0.20 -3.63 4.33
CA SER A 297 0.11 -5.07 4.41
C SER A 297 0.25 -5.51 5.87
N PHE A 298 0.58 -6.78 6.08
CA PHE A 298 0.70 -7.39 7.39
C PHE A 298 1.73 -8.52 7.35
N VAL A 299 2.28 -8.86 8.51
CA VAL A 299 3.32 -9.89 8.60
C VAL A 299 2.68 -11.25 8.82
N MET A 300 3.20 -12.29 8.15
CA MET A 300 2.81 -13.68 8.38
C MET A 300 4.04 -14.59 8.49
N SER A 301 4.06 -15.39 9.55
CA SER A 301 4.99 -16.51 9.78
C SER A 301 4.22 -17.84 9.77
N GLU A 302 4.88 -18.93 10.15
CA GLU A 302 4.27 -20.27 10.12
C GLU A 302 3.15 -20.41 11.18
N ASN A 303 3.25 -19.71 12.29
CA ASN A 303 2.27 -19.82 13.38
C ASN A 303 1.67 -18.47 13.79
N TYR A 304 2.22 -17.34 13.34
CA TYR A 304 1.77 -16.01 13.78
C TYR A 304 1.48 -15.05 12.64
N ILE A 305 0.47 -14.21 12.87
CA ILE A 305 0.16 -13.04 12.06
C ILE A 305 0.36 -11.79 12.92
N VAL A 306 0.99 -10.76 12.36
CA VAL A 306 1.18 -9.47 13.04
C VAL A 306 0.48 -8.37 12.27
N PHE A 307 -0.47 -7.71 12.93
CA PHE A 307 -1.03 -6.45 12.47
C PHE A 307 -0.22 -5.29 13.04
N ILE A 308 0.22 -4.39 12.16
CA ILE A 308 1.05 -3.23 12.51
C ILE A 308 0.15 -1.99 12.56
N GLU A 309 -0.17 -1.54 13.77
CA GLU A 309 -0.93 -0.32 13.98
C GLU A 309 0.02 0.88 14.00
N GLN A 310 0.34 1.38 12.81
CA GLN A 310 1.25 2.52 12.60
C GLN A 310 0.59 3.88 12.91
N PRO A 311 1.37 4.95 13.17
CA PRO A 311 0.83 6.25 13.57
C PRO A 311 0.39 7.13 12.39
N ILE A 312 -0.20 6.52 11.35
CA ILE A 312 -0.93 7.21 10.28
C ILE A 312 -2.41 7.12 10.61
N LYS A 313 -2.97 8.19 11.16
CA LYS A 313 -4.35 8.24 11.65
C LYS A 313 -5.29 8.78 10.59
N LEU A 314 -6.40 8.08 10.37
CA LEU A 314 -7.52 8.53 9.55
C LEU A 314 -8.47 9.34 10.43
N ASP A 315 -8.72 10.61 10.08
CA ASP A 315 -9.59 11.49 10.86
C ASP A 315 -10.97 11.65 10.18
N PRO A 316 -12.04 11.00 10.70
CA PRO A 316 -13.37 11.07 10.10
C PRO A 316 -13.99 12.49 10.08
N LEU A 317 -13.59 13.37 11.02
CA LEU A 317 -14.06 14.76 11.04
C LEU A 317 -13.40 15.55 9.92
N LYS A 318 -12.10 15.33 9.67
CA LYS A 318 -11.42 15.85 8.48
C LYS A 318 -12.09 15.33 7.20
N PHE A 319 -12.41 14.04 7.12
CA PHE A 319 -13.15 13.47 5.99
C PHE A 319 -14.47 14.21 5.73
N MET A 320 -15.28 14.45 6.77
CA MET A 320 -16.54 15.19 6.63
C MET A 320 -16.32 16.66 6.19
N LEU A 321 -15.38 17.38 6.83
CA LEU A 321 -15.08 18.78 6.53
C LEU A 321 -14.48 18.97 5.13
N TYR A 322 -13.57 18.10 4.73
CA TYR A 322 -12.93 18.17 3.41
C TYR A 322 -13.91 17.87 2.28
N ARG A 323 -14.90 17.00 2.49
CA ARG A 323 -15.99 16.81 1.54
C ARG A 323 -16.82 18.07 1.33
N VAL A 324 -17.12 18.81 2.41
CA VAL A 324 -17.82 20.10 2.30
C VAL A 324 -16.95 21.12 1.58
N ALA A 325 -15.63 21.12 1.83
CA ALA A 325 -14.65 22.02 1.22
C ALA A 325 -14.18 21.60 -0.18
N GLY A 326 -14.64 20.47 -0.74
CA GLY A 326 -14.21 19.98 -2.05
C GLY A 326 -12.77 19.47 -2.12
N LYS A 327 -12.20 19.02 -0.99
CA LYS A 327 -10.83 18.46 -0.90
C LYS A 327 -10.86 16.92 -0.87
N SER A 328 -9.82 16.30 -1.42
CA SER A 328 -9.69 14.86 -1.65
C SER A 328 -9.33 14.01 -0.41
N PHE A 329 -9.48 12.67 -0.50
CA PHE A 329 -9.32 11.74 0.63
C PHE A 329 -7.88 11.61 1.12
N HIS A 330 -6.86 11.78 0.26
CA HIS A 330 -5.45 11.76 0.70
C HIS A 330 -5.11 12.76 1.82
N LYS A 331 -5.89 13.86 1.97
CA LYS A 331 -5.71 14.86 3.05
C LYS A 331 -6.33 14.44 4.40
N VAL A 332 -6.99 13.28 4.45
CA VAL A 332 -7.64 12.73 5.65
C VAL A 332 -6.63 12.03 6.57
N MET A 333 -5.56 11.47 6.00
CA MET A 333 -4.48 10.85 6.75
C MET A 333 -3.63 11.91 7.45
N SER A 334 -3.21 11.59 8.68
CA SER A 334 -2.31 12.43 9.46
C SER A 334 -1.22 11.56 10.06
N TRP A 335 0.03 11.94 9.84
CA TRP A 335 1.18 11.35 10.51
C TRP A 335 1.31 11.94 11.91
N ASN A 336 1.37 11.08 12.92
CA ASN A 336 1.40 11.43 14.34
C ASN A 336 2.67 10.84 14.99
N PRO A 337 3.87 11.41 14.73
CA PRO A 337 5.15 10.85 15.16
C PRO A 337 5.34 10.77 16.68
N GLU A 338 4.48 11.44 17.45
CA GLU A 338 4.43 11.35 18.90
C GLU A 338 3.82 10.03 19.42
N LEU A 339 3.13 9.28 18.55
CA LEU A 339 2.55 7.98 18.87
C LEU A 339 3.54 6.86 18.57
N GLU A 340 3.50 5.82 19.40
CA GLU A 340 4.24 4.59 19.17
C GLU A 340 3.57 3.74 18.08
N THR A 341 4.37 2.91 17.41
CA THR A 341 3.86 1.83 16.54
C THR A 341 3.53 0.63 17.41
N ILE A 342 2.34 0.05 17.25
CA ILE A 342 1.90 -1.12 18.04
C ILE A 342 1.88 -2.35 17.15
N PHE A 343 2.48 -3.45 17.61
CA PHE A 343 2.44 -4.75 16.92
C PHE A 343 1.48 -5.69 17.65
N HIS A 344 0.37 -6.01 16.99
CA HIS A 344 -0.64 -6.93 17.50
C HIS A 344 -0.37 -8.32 16.93
N VAL A 345 0.05 -9.26 17.77
CA VAL A 345 0.41 -10.62 17.35
C VAL A 345 -0.74 -11.58 17.66
N ALA A 346 -1.20 -12.30 16.65
CA ALA A 346 -2.20 -13.35 16.77
C ALA A 346 -1.60 -14.70 16.36
N ASP A 347 -1.96 -15.76 17.08
CA ASP A 347 -1.77 -17.12 16.63
C ASP A 347 -2.64 -17.38 15.40
N ARG A 348 -2.00 -17.77 14.29
CA ARG A 348 -2.61 -17.93 12.96
C ARG A 348 -3.66 -19.03 12.92
N HIS A 349 -3.51 -20.05 13.75
CA HIS A 349 -4.35 -21.26 13.73
C HIS A 349 -5.59 -21.11 14.60
N THR A 350 -5.45 -20.44 15.74
CA THR A 350 -6.52 -20.24 16.72
C THR A 350 -7.19 -18.88 16.65
N GLY A 351 -6.54 -17.90 16.01
CA GLY A 351 -6.97 -16.50 15.99
C GLY A 351 -6.79 -15.77 17.33
N GLN A 352 -6.18 -16.42 18.33
CA GLN A 352 -6.00 -15.85 19.65
C GLN A 352 -4.87 -14.82 19.65
N LEU A 353 -5.15 -13.62 20.18
CA LEU A 353 -4.11 -12.62 20.42
C LEU A 353 -3.17 -13.06 21.54
N ILE A 354 -1.87 -12.91 21.31
CA ILE A 354 -0.86 -13.08 22.36
C ILE A 354 -1.05 -11.95 23.38
N LYS A 355 -0.86 -12.27 24.67
CA LYS A 355 -1.05 -11.32 25.78
C LYS A 355 -0.03 -10.18 25.76
N THR A 356 1.20 -10.47 25.32
CA THR A 356 2.29 -9.51 25.26
C THR A 356 1.97 -8.41 24.26
N LYS A 357 2.10 -7.15 24.71
CA LYS A 357 1.98 -5.98 23.85
C LYS A 357 3.35 -5.53 23.41
N TYR A 358 3.53 -5.32 22.11
CA TYR A 358 4.78 -4.88 21.55
C TYR A 358 4.64 -3.47 20.97
N TYR A 359 5.66 -2.65 21.22
CA TYR A 359 5.71 -1.25 20.84
C TYR A 359 7.03 -0.95 20.14
N SER A 360 7.07 0.07 19.30
CA SER A 360 8.31 0.69 18.86
C SER A 360 8.09 2.19 18.67
N SER A 361 9.18 2.92 18.42
CA SER A 361 9.11 4.30 17.93
C SER A 361 8.19 4.41 16.71
N ALA A 362 7.69 5.63 16.46
CA ALA A 362 6.90 5.92 15.28
C ALA A 362 7.64 5.46 14.02
N MET A 363 7.01 4.60 13.23
CA MET A 363 7.52 4.15 11.95
C MET A 363 6.38 3.99 10.96
N PHE A 364 6.70 4.22 9.69
CA PHE A 364 5.82 4.04 8.56
C PHE A 364 6.25 2.79 7.80
N THR A 365 5.30 1.96 7.38
CA THR A 365 5.57 0.87 6.44
C THR A 365 4.39 0.64 5.52
N LEU A 366 4.71 0.32 4.26
CA LEU A 366 3.75 -0.20 3.29
C LEU A 366 3.93 -1.71 3.15
N HIS A 367 5.17 -2.17 2.93
CA HIS A 367 5.45 -3.55 2.58
C HIS A 367 6.33 -4.26 3.61
N GLN A 368 5.87 -5.43 4.04
CA GLN A 368 6.69 -6.42 4.71
C GLN A 368 7.57 -7.16 3.69
N ILE A 369 8.77 -7.57 4.11
CA ILE A 369 9.72 -8.34 3.30
C ILE A 369 9.46 -9.83 3.51
N ASN A 370 9.62 -10.30 4.76
CA ASN A 370 9.31 -11.65 5.19
C ASN A 370 9.26 -11.73 6.73
N ALA A 371 8.76 -12.83 7.26
CA ALA A 371 8.93 -13.18 8.67
C ALA A 371 9.10 -14.67 8.88
N TYR A 372 9.73 -15.04 9.99
CA TYR A 372 9.94 -16.43 10.38
C TYR A 372 10.13 -16.55 11.89
N GLU A 373 10.01 -17.77 12.39
CA GLU A 373 10.19 -18.07 13.81
C GLU A 373 11.55 -18.74 14.03
N ASP A 374 12.28 -18.32 15.07
CA ASP A 374 13.52 -18.97 15.51
C ASP A 374 13.62 -18.93 17.04
N ASN A 375 13.82 -20.10 17.67
CA ASN A 375 14.09 -20.25 19.10
C ASN A 375 13.13 -19.47 20.05
N GLY A 376 11.83 -19.43 19.74
CA GLY A 376 10.84 -18.71 20.55
C GLY A 376 10.74 -17.21 20.27
N TYR A 377 11.38 -16.74 19.21
CA TYR A 377 11.28 -15.38 18.71
C TYR A 377 10.59 -15.38 17.34
N LEU A 378 9.81 -14.33 17.07
CA LEU A 378 9.31 -14.00 15.74
C LEU A 378 10.21 -12.91 15.13
N ILE A 379 10.86 -13.22 14.03
CA ILE A 379 11.72 -12.32 13.26
C ILE A 379 10.88 -11.77 12.12
N MET A 380 10.83 -10.45 11.97
CA MET A 380 10.04 -9.78 10.94
C MET A 380 10.84 -8.66 10.30
N ASP A 381 10.92 -8.69 8.97
CA ASP A 381 11.68 -7.76 8.16
C ASP A 381 10.72 -6.91 7.31
N MET A 382 10.92 -5.60 7.24
CA MET A 382 9.99 -4.67 6.60
C MET A 382 10.72 -3.50 5.93
N CYS A 383 10.09 -2.91 4.92
CA CYS A 383 10.48 -1.60 4.39
C CYS A 383 9.90 -0.51 5.29
N CYS A 384 10.76 0.24 5.98
CA CYS A 384 10.36 1.20 7.01
C CYS A 384 10.87 2.60 6.72
N GLY A 385 10.00 3.60 6.87
CA GLY A 385 10.35 5.02 6.89
C GLY A 385 10.08 5.66 8.26
N ASP A 386 10.71 6.79 8.53
CA ASP A 386 10.51 7.57 9.76
C ASP A 386 9.50 8.72 9.59
N ASP A 387 8.83 8.79 8.43
CA ASP A 387 7.82 9.79 8.10
C ASP A 387 6.76 9.19 7.17
N GLY A 388 5.50 9.23 7.62
CA GLY A 388 4.32 8.70 6.92
C GLY A 388 3.48 9.75 6.20
N THR A 389 3.96 11.00 6.06
CA THR A 389 3.25 12.06 5.32
C THR A 389 3.17 11.80 3.81
N VAL A 390 4.07 10.95 3.31
CA VAL A 390 4.40 10.75 1.90
C VAL A 390 3.24 10.28 1.01
N ILE A 391 2.31 9.46 1.52
CA ILE A 391 1.27 8.85 0.67
C ILE A 391 0.42 9.94 -0.01
N GLY A 392 0.14 11.05 0.66
CA GLY A 392 -0.70 12.10 0.12
C GLY A 392 -0.02 12.99 -0.93
N ASP A 393 1.29 12.91 -1.07
CA ASP A 393 2.06 13.81 -1.92
C ASP A 393 2.30 13.25 -3.35
N PHE A 394 1.85 12.03 -3.65
CA PHE A 394 1.85 11.43 -5.01
C PHE A 394 0.72 12.01 -5.90
N THR A 395 0.58 13.34 -5.85
CA THR A 395 -0.35 14.09 -6.70
C THR A 395 0.16 14.14 -8.15
N MET A 396 -0.76 14.22 -9.11
CA MET A 396 -0.39 14.38 -10.52
C MET A 396 0.38 15.69 -10.77
N GLU A 397 0.11 16.73 -9.98
CA GLU A 397 0.86 18.00 -10.01
C GLU A 397 2.34 17.79 -9.66
N ASN A 398 2.63 17.09 -8.55
CA ASN A 398 3.99 16.80 -8.13
C ASN A 398 4.70 15.84 -9.10
N LEU A 399 4.00 14.83 -9.62
CA LEU A 399 4.56 13.84 -10.56
C LEU A 399 4.80 14.40 -11.97
N GLN A 400 4.07 15.45 -12.34
CA GLN A 400 4.26 16.18 -13.59
C GLN A 400 5.11 17.46 -13.41
N ALA A 401 5.66 17.69 -12.21
CA ALA A 401 6.65 18.74 -11.98
C ALA A 401 7.96 18.43 -12.72
N SER A 402 8.74 19.47 -13.00
CA SER A 402 10.05 19.35 -13.66
C SER A 402 11.05 20.33 -13.05
N GLY A 403 12.34 20.07 -13.28
CA GLY A 403 13.42 20.91 -12.75
C GLY A 403 13.40 20.97 -11.22
N GLU A 404 13.61 22.18 -10.67
CA GLU A 404 13.75 22.38 -9.23
C GLU A 404 12.52 21.94 -8.41
N GLU A 405 11.31 22.00 -8.98
CA GLU A 405 10.10 21.59 -8.26
C GLU A 405 10.05 20.06 -8.08
N LEU A 406 10.50 19.29 -9.08
CA LEU A 406 10.64 17.83 -8.95
C LEU A 406 11.73 17.47 -7.94
N ASP A 407 12.87 18.17 -7.97
CA ASP A 407 13.95 17.98 -7.00
C ASP A 407 13.47 18.26 -5.57
N LYS A 408 12.72 19.34 -5.35
CA LYS A 408 12.12 19.67 -4.05
C LYS A 408 11.18 18.58 -3.57
N PHE A 409 10.30 18.09 -4.46
CA PHE A 409 9.38 17.02 -4.14
C PHE A 409 10.12 15.73 -3.75
N PHE A 410 11.07 15.27 -4.57
CA PHE A 410 11.86 14.08 -4.23
C PHE A 410 12.61 14.21 -2.89
N ASN A 411 13.18 15.38 -2.63
CA ASN A 411 13.94 15.63 -1.40
C ASN A 411 13.05 15.73 -0.15
N SER A 412 11.75 16.01 -0.30
CA SER A 412 10.77 15.98 0.80
C SER A 412 10.32 14.57 1.17
N LEU A 413 10.34 13.62 0.22
CA LEU A 413 9.95 12.24 0.47
C LEU A 413 10.83 11.57 1.55
N CYS A 414 10.22 10.67 2.33
CA CYS A 414 10.93 9.86 3.30
C CYS A 414 11.82 8.80 2.62
N THR A 415 12.82 8.29 3.35
CA THR A 415 13.69 7.21 2.90
C THR A 415 13.23 5.92 3.57
N ASN A 416 12.76 4.96 2.78
CA ASN A 416 12.39 3.64 3.28
C ASN A 416 13.63 2.73 3.28
N LEU A 417 13.84 2.03 4.38
CA LEU A 417 15.02 1.20 4.64
C LEU A 417 14.59 -0.16 5.20
N PRO A 418 15.31 -1.25 4.89
CA PRO A 418 14.96 -2.58 5.39
C PRO A 418 15.34 -2.69 6.86
N ARG A 419 14.35 -2.93 7.72
CA ARG A 419 14.51 -3.05 9.18
C ARG A 419 14.01 -4.39 9.66
N ARG A 420 14.77 -5.00 10.58
CA ARG A 420 14.43 -6.23 11.29
C ARG A 420 13.96 -5.92 12.70
N TYR A 421 12.77 -6.38 13.03
CA TYR A 421 12.24 -6.43 14.39
C TYR A 421 12.19 -7.88 14.86
N VAL A 422 12.42 -8.10 16.15
CA VAL A 422 12.46 -9.44 16.76
C VAL A 422 11.60 -9.43 18.01
N LEU A 423 10.55 -10.26 18.02
CA LEU A 423 9.52 -10.29 19.07
C LEU A 423 9.68 -11.57 19.90
N PRO A 424 9.99 -11.49 21.21
CA PRO A 424 9.99 -12.66 22.08
C PRO A 424 8.57 -13.16 22.31
N LEU A 425 8.24 -14.40 21.92
CA LEU A 425 6.86 -14.90 21.92
C LEU A 425 6.36 -15.31 23.32
N ASP A 426 7.27 -15.73 24.20
CA ASP A 426 6.99 -16.09 25.60
C ASP A 426 7.68 -15.11 26.56
N VAL A 427 6.95 -14.09 27.01
CA VAL A 427 7.45 -13.09 27.96
C VAL A 427 6.77 -13.30 29.30
N LYS A 428 7.54 -13.71 30.31
CA LYS A 428 7.00 -13.96 31.65
C LYS A 428 6.77 -12.65 32.42
N GLU A 429 5.76 -12.65 33.27
CA GLU A 429 5.39 -11.48 34.08
C GLU A 429 6.48 -11.10 35.09
N ASP A 430 7.29 -12.06 35.55
CA ASP A 430 8.37 -11.90 36.51
C ASP A 430 9.73 -11.51 35.89
N GLU A 431 9.85 -11.49 34.55
CA GLU A 431 11.06 -10.99 33.88
C GLU A 431 11.36 -9.53 34.29
N PRO A 432 12.61 -9.16 34.56
CA PRO A 432 12.96 -7.82 34.99
C PRO A 432 12.72 -6.79 33.86
N ASN A 433 12.23 -5.61 34.24
CA ASN A 433 12.13 -4.48 33.32
C ASN A 433 13.52 -3.95 32.95
N ASP A 434 13.61 -3.24 31.83
CA ASP A 434 14.84 -2.58 31.36
C ASP A 434 15.98 -3.53 30.95
N HIS A 435 15.67 -4.82 30.76
CA HIS A 435 16.57 -5.82 30.19
C HIS A 435 16.14 -6.22 28.79
N ASN A 436 17.13 -6.43 27.90
CA ASN A 436 16.90 -6.99 26.58
C ASN A 436 16.53 -8.47 26.71
N LEU A 437 15.38 -8.85 26.15
CA LEU A 437 14.84 -10.21 26.15
C LEU A 437 15.39 -11.06 24.99
N ILE A 438 16.09 -10.46 24.03
CA ILE A 438 16.66 -11.15 22.87
C ILE A 438 18.04 -11.70 23.21
N ASN A 439 18.19 -13.02 23.08
CA ASN A 439 19.45 -13.75 23.28
C ASN A 439 20.03 -14.31 21.97
N LEU A 440 19.50 -13.91 20.82
CA LEU A 440 19.96 -14.37 19.51
C LEU A 440 21.29 -13.68 19.14
N PRO A 441 22.36 -14.44 18.83
CA PRO A 441 23.70 -13.87 18.66
C PRO A 441 23.92 -13.15 17.32
N TYR A 442 23.03 -13.35 16.34
CA TYR A 442 23.19 -12.88 14.97
C TYR A 442 22.46 -11.57 14.65
N THR A 443 21.70 -11.01 15.60
CA THR A 443 20.91 -9.80 15.40
C THR A 443 21.29 -8.72 16.40
N THR A 444 21.21 -7.47 15.97
CA THR A 444 21.38 -6.30 16.85
C THR A 444 20.04 -5.73 17.33
N ALA A 445 18.91 -6.31 16.91
CA ALA A 445 17.60 -5.89 17.38
C ALA A 445 17.47 -6.12 18.89
N THR A 446 16.71 -5.25 19.57
CA THR A 446 16.48 -5.36 21.01
C THR A 446 15.00 -5.37 21.32
N ALA A 447 14.61 -6.10 22.35
CA ALA A 447 13.25 -6.13 22.88
C ALA A 447 13.34 -5.94 24.39
N VAL A 448 13.03 -4.74 24.87
CA VAL A 448 13.18 -4.37 26.27
C VAL A 448 11.83 -4.38 26.96
N LYS A 449 11.68 -5.18 28.02
CA LYS A 449 10.44 -5.20 28.82
C LYS A 449 10.27 -3.87 29.55
N THR A 450 9.06 -3.31 29.45
CA THR A 450 8.61 -2.10 30.13
C THR A 450 7.42 -2.41 31.03
N VAL A 451 6.96 -1.42 31.80
CA VAL A 451 5.76 -1.55 32.65
C VAL A 451 4.50 -1.87 31.83
N THR A 452 4.44 -1.45 30.57
CA THR A 452 3.24 -1.54 29.72
C THR A 452 3.31 -2.62 28.65
N GLY A 453 4.48 -3.22 28.42
CA GLY A 453 4.69 -4.26 27.41
C GLY A 453 6.16 -4.43 27.07
N VAL A 454 6.47 -4.62 25.79
CA VAL A 454 7.83 -4.80 25.28
C VAL A 454 8.12 -3.74 24.23
N PHE A 455 9.17 -2.95 24.44
CA PHE A 455 9.62 -1.94 23.49
C PHE A 455 10.70 -2.52 22.58
N LEU A 456 10.47 -2.45 21.27
CA LEU A 456 11.32 -3.02 20.24
C LEU A 456 12.18 -1.93 19.59
N SER A 457 13.48 -2.21 19.48
CA SER A 457 14.39 -1.47 18.60
C SER A 457 14.84 -2.38 17.47
N HIS A 458 14.86 -1.85 16.24
CA HIS A 458 15.20 -2.62 15.06
C HIS A 458 16.70 -2.80 14.86
N GLU A 459 17.04 -3.79 14.03
CA GLU A 459 18.31 -3.87 13.32
C GLU A 459 18.14 -3.36 11.89
N ASP A 460 19.08 -2.56 11.40
CA ASP A 460 19.18 -2.19 9.99
C ASP A 460 19.76 -3.36 9.17
N LEU A 461 19.08 -3.76 8.09
CA LEU A 461 19.49 -4.89 7.23
C LEU A 461 20.34 -4.47 6.02
N TYR A 462 20.97 -3.31 6.09
CA TYR A 462 21.71 -2.71 4.98
C TYR A 462 23.05 -2.12 5.44
N ASN A 463 23.94 -1.87 4.46
CA ASN A 463 25.13 -1.05 4.62
C ASN A 463 24.92 0.33 3.96
N ASP A 464 25.75 1.33 4.28
CA ASP A 464 25.52 2.71 3.82
C ASP A 464 25.53 2.87 2.27
N ASP A 465 25.99 1.88 1.51
CA ASP A 465 25.90 1.86 0.04
C ASP A 465 24.46 1.95 -0.47
N LEU A 466 23.49 1.38 0.25
CA LEU A 466 22.07 1.44 -0.12
C LEU A 466 21.56 2.90 -0.23
N LEU A 467 22.11 3.81 0.58
CA LEU A 467 21.68 5.22 0.60
C LEU A 467 21.95 5.92 -0.74
N GLN A 468 22.91 5.44 -1.53
CA GLN A 468 23.22 5.95 -2.88
C GLN A 468 22.12 5.60 -3.91
N TYR A 469 21.26 4.64 -3.57
CA TYR A 469 20.10 4.19 -4.35
C TYR A 469 18.79 4.64 -3.71
N GLY A 470 18.85 5.60 -2.77
CA GLY A 470 17.68 6.31 -2.24
C GLY A 470 16.80 5.52 -1.27
N GLY A 471 17.30 4.39 -0.76
CA GLY A 471 16.53 3.42 0.03
C GLY A 471 15.95 2.32 -0.85
N LEU A 472 14.94 1.63 -0.35
CA LEU A 472 14.26 0.58 -1.11
C LEU A 472 12.78 0.46 -0.77
N GLU A 473 12.02 -0.07 -1.72
CA GLU A 473 10.61 -0.44 -1.59
C GLU A 473 10.26 -1.52 -2.63
N PHE A 474 9.02 -2.00 -2.61
CA PHE A 474 8.54 -3.13 -3.43
C PHE A 474 9.39 -4.40 -3.22
N PRO A 475 9.48 -4.91 -1.97
CA PRO A 475 10.27 -6.08 -1.66
C PRO A 475 9.62 -7.36 -2.19
N GLN A 476 10.45 -8.27 -2.69
CA GLN A 476 10.07 -9.58 -3.17
C GLN A 476 11.12 -10.60 -2.72
N ILE A 477 10.69 -11.83 -2.48
CA ILE A 477 11.56 -12.95 -2.07
C ILE A 477 11.27 -14.16 -2.96
N ASN A 478 12.00 -15.25 -2.74
CA ASN A 478 11.56 -16.57 -3.18
C ASN A 478 10.34 -17.02 -2.35
N TYR A 479 9.18 -16.41 -2.62
CA TYR A 479 7.98 -16.51 -1.79
C TYR A 479 7.49 -17.96 -1.67
N THR A 480 7.47 -18.69 -2.79
CA THR A 480 7.00 -20.08 -2.85
C THR A 480 7.70 -20.99 -1.83
N TYR A 481 9.02 -20.86 -1.68
CA TYR A 481 9.81 -21.76 -0.84
C TYR A 481 10.20 -21.17 0.52
N TYR A 482 10.29 -19.84 0.63
CA TYR A 482 10.88 -19.13 1.79
C TYR A 482 9.96 -18.17 2.51
N ASN A 483 8.73 -17.90 2.03
CA ASN A 483 7.74 -17.19 2.84
C ASN A 483 7.48 -17.97 4.14
N ALA A 484 7.39 -17.24 5.26
CA ALA A 484 7.24 -17.81 6.61
C ALA A 484 8.42 -18.67 7.10
N ARG A 485 9.60 -18.60 6.45
CA ARG A 485 10.80 -19.40 6.77
C ARG A 485 12.07 -18.56 6.84
N PRO A 486 13.11 -19.04 7.55
CA PRO A 486 14.44 -18.42 7.49
C PRO A 486 14.92 -18.30 6.04
N TYR A 487 15.43 -17.13 5.69
CA TYR A 487 15.78 -16.75 4.33
C TYR A 487 17.01 -15.83 4.35
N ARG A 488 17.65 -15.65 3.20
CA ARG A 488 18.90 -14.89 3.04
C ARG A 488 18.77 -13.75 2.05
N TYR A 489 17.97 -13.91 1.00
CA TYR A 489 17.92 -12.99 -0.12
C TYR A 489 16.54 -12.35 -0.27
N PHE A 490 16.53 -11.06 -0.56
CA PHE A 490 15.36 -10.40 -1.10
C PHE A 490 15.75 -9.43 -2.22
N TYR A 491 14.76 -9.09 -3.02
CA TYR A 491 14.86 -8.21 -4.17
C TYR A 491 13.96 -7.01 -3.96
N ALA A 492 14.34 -5.84 -4.45
CA ALA A 492 13.55 -4.62 -4.28
C ALA A 492 13.84 -3.62 -5.40
N CYS A 493 13.01 -2.58 -5.51
CA CYS A 493 13.37 -1.38 -6.25
C CYS A 493 14.18 -0.43 -5.36
N GLY A 494 15.24 0.17 -5.91
CA GLY A 494 15.89 1.33 -5.32
C GLY A 494 15.16 2.61 -5.71
N PHE A 495 15.01 3.52 -4.76
CA PHE A 495 14.27 4.78 -4.92
C PHE A 495 15.20 5.99 -4.96
N GLY A 496 16.17 5.95 -5.88
CA GLY A 496 17.04 7.08 -6.21
C GLY A 496 16.31 8.20 -6.96
N HIS A 497 15.03 7.98 -7.28
CA HIS A 497 14.07 8.92 -7.85
C HIS A 497 12.71 8.75 -7.13
N VAL A 498 11.70 9.54 -7.51
CA VAL A 498 10.32 9.44 -7.00
C VAL A 498 9.72 8.04 -7.21
N PHE A 499 10.04 7.42 -8.34
CA PHE A 499 9.75 6.02 -8.64
C PHE A 499 11.03 5.18 -8.59
N GLY A 500 10.87 3.86 -8.68
CA GLY A 500 12.00 2.93 -8.77
C GLY A 500 12.89 3.27 -9.96
N ASP A 501 14.19 3.45 -9.70
CA ASP A 501 15.20 3.80 -10.71
C ASP A 501 16.32 2.75 -10.82
N SER A 502 16.25 1.72 -9.98
CA SER A 502 17.20 0.62 -9.92
C SER A 502 16.53 -0.63 -9.37
N LEU A 503 17.07 -1.80 -9.73
CA LEU A 503 16.74 -3.06 -9.09
C LEU A 503 17.87 -3.40 -8.12
N LEU A 504 17.50 -3.97 -6.98
CA LEU A 504 18.41 -4.31 -5.89
C LEU A 504 18.24 -5.79 -5.56
N LYS A 505 19.36 -6.46 -5.30
CA LYS A 505 19.40 -7.75 -4.60
C LYS A 505 20.16 -7.55 -3.30
N MET A 506 19.50 -7.91 -2.21
CA MET A 506 20.02 -7.81 -0.85
C MET A 506 20.42 -9.20 -0.36
N ASP A 507 21.66 -9.34 0.09
CA ASP A 507 22.17 -10.50 0.80
C ASP A 507 22.27 -10.15 2.29
N LEU A 508 21.37 -10.71 3.10
CA LEU A 508 21.32 -10.48 4.53
C LEU A 508 22.57 -10.97 5.25
N GLU A 509 23.29 -11.94 4.67
CA GLU A 509 24.58 -12.36 5.19
C GLU A 509 25.66 -11.31 4.83
N GLY A 510 26.03 -10.53 5.85
CA GLY A 510 26.98 -9.43 5.68
C GLY A 510 26.40 -8.19 5.01
N LYS A 511 25.06 -8.11 4.82
CA LYS A 511 24.31 -6.93 4.35
C LYS A 511 24.85 -6.39 3.02
N LYS A 512 25.15 -7.30 2.08
CA LYS A 512 25.73 -6.95 0.77
C LYS A 512 24.64 -6.63 -0.23
N LEU A 513 24.96 -5.74 -1.16
CA LEU A 513 24.03 -5.27 -2.19
C LEU A 513 24.59 -5.57 -3.59
N LYS A 514 23.73 -6.04 -4.50
CA LYS A 514 23.95 -6.00 -5.95
C LYS A 514 22.91 -5.11 -6.60
N VAL A 515 23.30 -4.40 -7.65
CA VAL A 515 22.46 -3.38 -8.28
C VAL A 515 22.45 -3.53 -9.79
N TRP A 516 21.27 -3.38 -10.37
CA TRP A 516 21.07 -3.12 -11.79
C TRP A 516 20.46 -1.72 -11.93
N ARG A 517 21.16 -0.79 -12.60
CA ARG A 517 20.75 0.61 -12.75
C ARG A 517 21.30 1.18 -14.06
N HIS A 518 20.43 1.87 -14.80
CA HIS A 518 20.81 2.61 -16.00
C HIS A 518 20.07 3.95 -16.05
N ALA A 519 20.77 5.01 -16.43
CA ALA A 519 20.19 6.35 -16.45
C ALA A 519 18.99 6.45 -17.41
N GLY A 520 17.86 6.97 -16.91
CA GLY A 520 16.62 7.15 -17.68
C GLY A 520 15.78 5.88 -17.82
N LEU A 521 16.13 4.80 -17.12
CA LEU A 521 15.34 3.57 -17.04
C LEU A 521 14.73 3.44 -15.64
N PHE A 522 13.44 3.12 -15.59
CA PHE A 522 12.63 3.04 -14.37
C PHE A 522 12.04 1.63 -14.28
N PRO A 523 12.68 0.71 -13.54
CA PRO A 523 12.19 -0.64 -13.39
C PRO A 523 10.97 -0.69 -12.46
N SER A 524 10.05 -1.59 -12.79
CA SER A 524 8.94 -1.97 -11.92
C SER A 524 9.39 -2.93 -10.81
N GLU A 525 8.49 -3.26 -9.87
CA GLU A 525 8.72 -4.28 -8.84
C GLU A 525 9.36 -5.57 -9.42
N PRO A 526 10.48 -6.06 -8.83
CA PRO A 526 11.19 -7.26 -9.28
C PRO A 526 10.53 -8.54 -8.78
N VAL A 527 9.95 -9.36 -9.66
CA VAL A 527 9.36 -10.66 -9.26
C VAL A 527 10.38 -11.77 -9.44
N PHE A 528 10.64 -12.52 -8.38
CA PHE A 528 11.48 -13.72 -8.43
C PHE A 528 10.71 -14.92 -8.98
N VAL A 529 11.35 -15.72 -9.83
CA VAL A 529 10.83 -17.01 -10.32
C VAL A 529 11.90 -18.08 -10.14
N PRO A 530 11.64 -19.12 -9.34
CA PRO A 530 12.60 -20.19 -9.10
C PRO A 530 12.85 -21.00 -10.38
N ALA A 531 14.08 -21.48 -10.56
CA ALA A 531 14.36 -22.51 -11.54
C ALA A 531 13.69 -23.85 -11.12
N PRO A 532 13.23 -24.70 -12.07
CA PRO A 532 12.55 -25.95 -11.74
C PRO A 532 13.33 -26.89 -10.81
N ASP A 533 14.66 -26.90 -10.93
CA ASP A 533 15.56 -27.75 -10.15
C ASP A 533 16.42 -26.98 -9.13
N ALA A 534 15.96 -25.79 -8.71
CA ALA A 534 16.67 -24.88 -7.79
C ALA A 534 17.29 -25.63 -6.59
N LYS A 535 18.56 -25.35 -6.32
CA LYS A 535 19.31 -25.92 -5.17
C LYS A 535 19.55 -24.89 -4.09
N ASP A 536 19.81 -23.65 -4.49
CA ASP A 536 19.99 -22.50 -3.63
C ASP A 536 18.75 -21.58 -3.67
N GLU A 537 18.61 -20.74 -2.63
CA GLU A 537 17.48 -19.82 -2.47
C GLU A 537 17.31 -18.85 -3.65
N ASP A 538 18.43 -18.44 -4.26
CA ASP A 538 18.52 -17.49 -5.36
C ASP A 538 18.78 -18.16 -6.73
N ASP A 539 18.55 -19.48 -6.84
CA ASP A 539 18.60 -20.19 -8.12
C ASP A 539 17.29 -19.95 -8.91
N GLY A 540 17.34 -18.98 -9.82
CA GLY A 540 16.19 -18.59 -10.62
C GLY A 540 16.44 -17.31 -11.39
N VAL A 541 15.36 -16.62 -11.74
CA VAL A 541 15.42 -15.31 -12.39
C VAL A 541 14.65 -14.26 -11.62
N VAL A 542 15.00 -13.00 -11.85
CA VAL A 542 14.23 -11.84 -11.42
C VAL A 542 13.71 -11.11 -12.66
N MET A 543 12.41 -10.85 -12.71
CA MET A 543 11.75 -10.19 -13.83
C MET A 543 11.17 -8.84 -13.42
N SER A 544 11.34 -7.84 -14.28
CA SER A 544 10.83 -6.48 -14.05
C SER A 544 10.51 -5.82 -15.40
N VAL A 545 9.45 -5.02 -15.45
CA VAL A 545 9.17 -4.19 -16.62
C VAL A 545 9.92 -2.88 -16.48
N VAL A 546 10.82 -2.62 -17.42
CA VAL A 546 11.59 -1.40 -17.47
C VAL A 546 10.89 -0.41 -18.38
N ILE A 547 10.67 0.79 -17.86
CA ILE A 547 9.97 1.87 -18.53
C ILE A 547 10.94 3.04 -18.70
N THR A 548 10.81 3.83 -19.76
CA THR A 548 11.61 5.03 -19.95
C THR A 548 10.74 6.23 -20.33
N PRO A 549 10.99 7.43 -19.75
CA PRO A 549 10.32 8.64 -20.18
C PRO A 549 10.98 9.28 -21.42
N ARG A 550 12.14 8.78 -21.86
CA ARG A 550 12.97 9.41 -22.90
C ARG A 550 12.51 9.08 -24.32
N GLU A 551 12.01 7.86 -24.53
CA GLU A 551 11.62 7.37 -25.84
C GLU A 551 10.31 6.59 -25.74
N LYS A 552 9.38 6.88 -26.65
CA LYS A 552 8.13 6.14 -26.74
C LYS A 552 8.37 4.71 -27.21
N LYS A 553 7.50 3.78 -26.82
CA LYS A 553 7.49 2.39 -27.28
C LYS A 553 8.82 1.66 -27.08
N SER A 554 9.51 2.02 -25.99
CA SER A 554 10.84 1.53 -25.64
C SER A 554 10.86 0.81 -24.29
N SER A 555 9.67 0.47 -23.76
CA SER A 555 9.55 -0.35 -22.56
C SER A 555 9.84 -1.81 -22.88
N PHE A 556 10.39 -2.55 -21.91
CA PHE A 556 10.74 -3.95 -22.10
C PHE A 556 10.59 -4.77 -20.82
N LEU A 557 10.29 -6.06 -20.96
CA LEU A 557 10.46 -7.00 -19.85
C LEU A 557 11.94 -7.38 -19.75
N LEU A 558 12.54 -7.11 -18.59
CA LEU A 558 13.92 -7.49 -18.25
C LEU A 558 13.90 -8.83 -17.51
N VAL A 559 14.87 -9.71 -17.84
CA VAL A 559 15.14 -10.95 -17.11
C VAL A 559 16.59 -10.94 -16.63
N LEU A 560 16.76 -10.94 -15.30
CA LEU A 560 18.04 -11.03 -14.63
C LEU A 560 18.25 -12.45 -14.08
N ASP A 561 19.48 -12.93 -14.15
CA ASP A 561 19.92 -14.09 -13.36
C ASP A 561 19.88 -13.71 -11.87
N ALA A 562 19.09 -14.41 -11.07
CA ALA A 562 18.81 -14.00 -9.70
C ALA A 562 20.05 -14.13 -8.78
N LYS A 563 21.05 -14.94 -9.15
CA LYS A 563 22.27 -15.18 -8.37
C LYS A 563 23.33 -14.12 -8.62
N THR A 564 23.73 -13.96 -9.87
CA THR A 564 24.73 -13.00 -10.36
C THR A 564 24.19 -11.58 -10.42
N PHE A 565 22.87 -11.42 -10.63
CA PHE A 565 22.17 -10.17 -10.87
C PHE A 565 22.59 -9.48 -12.19
N THR A 566 22.95 -10.29 -13.17
CA THR A 566 23.30 -9.86 -14.53
C THR A 566 22.15 -10.13 -15.49
N GLU A 567 22.05 -9.33 -16.55
CA GLU A 567 20.99 -9.48 -17.54
C GLU A 567 21.21 -10.71 -18.41
N LEU A 568 20.19 -11.57 -18.47
CA LEU A 568 20.14 -12.73 -19.37
C LEU A 568 19.56 -12.32 -20.72
N GLY A 569 18.44 -11.59 -20.68
CA GLY A 569 17.78 -11.07 -21.87
C GLY A 569 16.64 -10.12 -21.53
N ARG A 570 16.06 -9.55 -22.59
CA ARG A 570 14.90 -8.69 -22.50
C ARG A 570 13.96 -8.88 -23.69
N ALA A 571 12.69 -8.52 -23.48
CA ALA A 571 11.66 -8.51 -24.50
C ALA A 571 11.13 -7.09 -24.71
N GLU A 572 11.51 -6.44 -25.81
CA GLU A 572 11.12 -5.07 -26.14
C GLU A 572 9.70 -5.02 -26.68
N VAL A 573 8.89 -4.13 -26.11
CA VAL A 573 7.46 -4.01 -26.42
C VAL A 573 7.23 -2.74 -27.25
N PRO A 574 6.61 -2.85 -28.44
CA PRO A 574 6.40 -1.70 -29.32
C PRO A 574 5.18 -0.84 -28.93
N VAL A 575 4.91 -0.67 -27.63
CA VAL A 575 3.86 0.20 -27.09
C VAL A 575 4.36 0.94 -25.85
N ASP A 576 3.71 2.06 -25.51
CA ASP A 576 3.97 2.78 -24.27
C ASP A 576 3.36 2.02 -23.08
N ILE A 577 4.11 1.87 -22.00
CA ILE A 577 3.66 1.24 -20.75
C ILE A 577 3.81 2.26 -19.62
N PRO A 578 2.74 2.60 -18.88
CA PRO A 578 2.79 3.52 -17.76
C PRO A 578 3.41 2.85 -16.53
N TYR A 579 3.89 3.65 -15.58
CA TYR A 579 4.44 3.14 -14.34
C TYR A 579 3.32 2.61 -13.43
N GLY A 580 3.38 1.31 -13.14
CA GLY A 580 2.39 0.59 -12.33
C GLY A 580 2.86 0.28 -10.91
N THR A 581 2.07 -0.53 -10.21
CA THR A 581 2.29 -0.89 -8.79
C THR A 581 2.86 -2.30 -8.66
N HIS A 582 2.01 -3.33 -8.59
CA HIS A 582 2.44 -4.69 -8.27
C HIS A 582 2.39 -5.63 -9.47
N GLY A 583 3.24 -6.65 -9.40
CA GLY A 583 3.26 -7.76 -10.34
C GLY A 583 3.39 -9.11 -9.66
N LEU A 584 3.03 -10.16 -10.40
CA LEU A 584 3.29 -11.54 -10.01
C LEU A 584 3.61 -12.37 -11.23
N PHE A 585 4.17 -13.56 -11.00
CA PHE A 585 4.33 -14.57 -12.03
C PHE A 585 3.28 -15.67 -11.85
N ASN A 586 2.53 -15.94 -12.90
CA ASN A 586 1.63 -17.08 -12.98
C ASN A 586 2.28 -18.20 -13.80
N GLU A 587 2.77 -19.22 -13.11
CA GLU A 587 3.24 -20.45 -13.75
C GLU A 587 2.08 -21.13 -14.48
N MET A 588 2.34 -21.62 -15.70
CA MET A 588 1.39 -22.44 -16.43
C MET A 588 1.91 -23.87 -16.47
N SER A 589 1.11 -24.78 -15.93
CA SER A 589 1.33 -26.23 -15.94
C SER A 589 1.14 -26.84 -17.32
#